data_AF-A0A2H3JIJ9-F1
#
_entry.id   AF-A0A2H3JIJ9-F1
#
_cell.length_a   1.000
_cell.length_b   1.000
_cell.length_c   1.000
_cell.angle_alpha   90.00
_cell.angle_beta   90.00
_cell.angle_gamma   90.00
#
_symmetry.space_group_name_H-M   'P 1'
#
loop_
_entity.id
_entity.type
_entity.pdbx_description
1 polymer ?
#
loop_
_entity_poly.entity_id
_entity_poly.type
_entity_poly.pdbx_seq_one_letter_code
_entity_poly.pdbx_strand_id
1 'polypeptide(L)'
;MNLGSGIYTITNVAHLNRAGLPNDNHGESIVGRIPYGNDVALVEQWYLEFSPPSRYIVRNMQYQRYFSTEMCPKPNGAVFGASAHYWWNIDADTLDQDVYRLNHIHQCSIKIFRLMTDPHWRWNRCNSPNKETIAGQLDWRDLPRNYVLQFPQHFSVISLGEVVAEAEADGEFKTNSQMFRLTLCVKDTSAFRTFASSVLHDDEVQVTLQFHTFRFYPADPGDRPSDWNYVYRKPWNKDLVFKGMLLLYL
;
A
#
# COMPACT_ATOMS: atom_id res chain seq x y z
N MET A 1 1.21 -22.89 -10.80
CA MET A 1 -0.12 -23.38 -11.22
C MET A 1 -1.13 -22.40 -10.64
N ASN A 2 -2.08 -21.88 -11.43
CA ASN A 2 -3.11 -20.97 -10.90
C ASN A 2 -4.28 -21.80 -10.38
N LEU A 3 -4.82 -21.42 -9.23
CA LEU A 3 -6.03 -22.02 -8.70
C LEU A 3 -7.21 -21.62 -9.61
N GLY A 4 -8.07 -22.57 -9.97
CA GLY A 4 -9.28 -22.26 -10.73
C GLY A 4 -10.30 -21.49 -9.88
N SER A 5 -11.20 -20.73 -10.50
CA SER A 5 -12.36 -20.19 -9.79
C SER A 5 -13.26 -21.32 -9.29
N GLY A 6 -13.81 -21.22 -8.07
CA GLY A 6 -14.60 -22.29 -7.47
C GLY A 6 -14.88 -22.10 -5.99
N ILE A 7 -15.57 -23.08 -5.39
CA ILE A 7 -15.84 -23.11 -3.95
C ILE A 7 -14.77 -23.96 -3.27
N TYR A 8 -14.15 -23.39 -2.23
CA TYR A 8 -13.06 -24.01 -1.48
C TYR A 8 -13.28 -23.87 0.02
N THR A 9 -12.58 -24.70 0.80
CA THR A 9 -12.30 -24.43 2.21
C THR A 9 -10.88 -23.87 2.34
N ILE A 10 -10.67 -22.92 3.24
CA ILE A 10 -9.35 -22.38 3.54
C ILE A 10 -8.90 -22.95 4.88
N THR A 11 -7.90 -23.81 4.88
CA THR A 11 -7.36 -24.45 6.09
C THR A 11 -6.01 -23.84 6.47
N ASN A 12 -5.87 -23.42 7.73
CA ASN A 12 -4.58 -23.03 8.28
C ASN A 12 -3.76 -24.29 8.56
N VAL A 13 -2.71 -24.53 7.77
CA VAL A 13 -1.87 -25.74 7.85
C VAL A 13 -1.19 -25.87 9.23
N ALA A 14 -0.82 -24.77 9.87
CA ALA A 14 -0.11 -24.79 11.16
C ALA A 14 -1.02 -25.20 12.34
N HIS A 15 -2.33 -24.92 12.25
CA HIS A 15 -3.29 -25.14 13.34
C HIS A 15 -4.40 -26.13 13.00
N LEU A 16 -4.43 -26.63 11.76
CA LEU A 16 -5.45 -27.55 11.23
C LEU A 16 -6.88 -27.07 11.46
N ASN A 17 -7.09 -25.75 11.44
CA ASN A 17 -8.40 -25.13 11.57
C ASN A 17 -8.85 -24.51 10.24
N ARG A 18 -10.16 -24.45 10.00
CA ARG A 18 -10.77 -23.85 8.81
C ARG A 18 -11.17 -22.42 9.08
N ALA A 19 -10.90 -21.53 8.13
CA ALA A 19 -11.36 -20.15 8.18
C ALA A 19 -12.89 -20.11 8.03
N GLY A 20 -13.58 -19.48 8.97
CA GLY A 20 -15.01 -19.27 8.91
C GLY A 20 -15.38 -17.85 9.32
N LEU A 21 -16.41 -17.29 8.68
CA LEU A 21 -16.99 -16.01 9.08
C LEU A 21 -18.16 -16.29 10.04
N PRO A 22 -18.21 -15.73 11.26
CA PRO A 22 -19.20 -16.14 12.25
C PRO A 22 -20.57 -15.46 12.06
N ASN A 23 -20.64 -14.28 11.43
CA ASN A 23 -21.86 -13.53 11.15
C ASN A 23 -21.65 -12.56 9.97
N ASP A 24 -22.66 -11.77 9.61
CA ASP A 24 -22.63 -10.84 8.48
C ASP A 24 -22.27 -9.38 8.85
N ASN A 25 -21.86 -9.12 10.10
CA ASN A 25 -21.48 -7.78 10.54
C ASN A 25 -20.27 -7.28 9.74
N HIS A 26 -20.28 -5.98 9.44
CA HIS A 26 -19.16 -5.34 8.75
C HIS A 26 -17.93 -5.30 9.66
N GLY A 27 -16.79 -5.80 9.17
CA GLY A 27 -15.55 -5.85 9.96
C GLY A 27 -15.49 -7.02 10.93
N GLU A 28 -16.44 -7.96 10.86
CA GLU A 28 -16.41 -9.17 11.68
C GLU A 28 -15.17 -10.00 11.37
N SER A 29 -14.43 -10.39 12.41
CA SER A 29 -13.19 -11.13 12.25
C SER A 29 -13.44 -12.55 11.74
N ILE A 30 -12.57 -13.00 10.84
CA ILE A 30 -12.56 -14.38 10.39
C ILE A 30 -11.91 -15.22 11.48
N VAL A 31 -12.58 -16.30 11.89
CA VAL A 31 -12.13 -17.17 12.98
C VAL A 31 -11.70 -18.53 12.44
N GLY A 32 -10.70 -19.13 13.07
CA GLY A 32 -10.33 -20.52 12.83
C GLY A 32 -11.25 -21.47 13.60
N ARG A 33 -11.92 -22.39 12.91
CA ARG A 33 -12.78 -23.43 13.50
C ARG A 33 -12.14 -24.80 13.36
N ILE A 34 -12.17 -25.58 14.44
CA ILE A 34 -11.71 -26.97 14.40
C ILE A 34 -12.74 -27.78 13.60
N PRO A 35 -12.35 -28.45 12.50
CA PRO A 35 -13.25 -29.30 11.74
C PRO A 35 -13.88 -30.37 12.63
N TYR A 36 -15.21 -30.48 12.62
CA TYR A 36 -15.92 -31.55 13.31
C TYR A 36 -16.69 -32.39 12.29
N GLY A 37 -16.20 -33.60 12.04
CA GLY A 37 -16.76 -34.50 11.02
C GLY A 37 -16.39 -34.12 9.58
N ASN A 38 -17.09 -34.74 8.63
CA ASN A 38 -16.84 -34.55 7.19
C ASN A 38 -17.67 -33.40 6.59
N ASP A 39 -18.66 -32.91 7.32
CA ASP A 39 -19.51 -31.82 6.85
C ASP A 39 -18.74 -30.49 6.89
N VAL A 40 -18.96 -29.65 5.87
CA VAL A 40 -18.38 -28.31 5.77
C VAL A 40 -19.53 -27.32 5.81
N ALA A 41 -19.60 -26.52 6.88
CA ALA A 41 -20.65 -25.53 7.00
C ALA A 41 -20.49 -24.41 5.95
N LEU A 42 -21.58 -23.83 5.46
CA LEU A 42 -21.53 -22.74 4.46
C LEU A 42 -20.70 -21.53 4.92
N VAL A 43 -20.62 -21.30 6.24
CA VAL A 43 -19.80 -20.26 6.85
C VAL A 43 -18.29 -20.51 6.70
N GLU A 44 -17.88 -21.74 6.42
CA GLU A 44 -16.49 -22.18 6.18
C GLU A 44 -16.16 -22.33 4.68
N GLN A 45 -17.16 -22.17 3.80
CA GLN A 45 -17.01 -22.26 2.36
C GLN A 45 -16.76 -20.87 1.76
N TRP A 46 -15.75 -20.79 0.90
CA TRP A 46 -15.30 -19.56 0.27
C TRP A 46 -15.26 -19.74 -1.25
N TYR A 47 -15.93 -18.85 -1.96
CA TYR A 47 -15.81 -18.75 -3.41
C TYR A 47 -14.58 -17.93 -3.76
N LEU A 48 -13.66 -18.54 -4.50
CA LEU A 48 -12.50 -17.90 -5.07
C LEU A 48 -12.81 -17.56 -6.52
N GLU A 49 -12.67 -16.31 -6.89
CA GLU A 49 -12.86 -15.81 -8.24
C GLU A 49 -11.52 -15.30 -8.79
N PHE A 50 -10.95 -16.03 -9.74
CA PHE A 50 -9.71 -15.65 -10.41
C PHE A 50 -9.92 -14.46 -11.36
N SER A 51 -9.03 -13.49 -11.26
CA SER A 51 -8.87 -12.37 -12.18
C SER A 51 -7.41 -12.25 -12.62
N PRO A 52 -7.12 -12.24 -13.93
CA PRO A 52 -5.78 -12.01 -14.44
C PRO A 52 -5.14 -10.69 -13.92
N PRO A 53 -3.80 -10.61 -13.81
CA PRO A 53 -2.85 -11.68 -14.13
C PRO A 53 -2.70 -12.77 -13.05
N SER A 54 -2.91 -12.45 -11.76
CA SER A 54 -2.72 -13.40 -10.64
C SER A 54 -3.50 -13.00 -9.37
N ARG A 55 -4.71 -12.44 -9.52
CA ARG A 55 -5.48 -11.91 -8.39
C ARG A 55 -6.75 -12.71 -8.15
N TYR A 56 -7.20 -12.74 -6.90
CA TYR A 56 -8.41 -13.44 -6.50
C TYR A 56 -9.29 -12.54 -5.64
N ILE A 57 -10.59 -12.61 -5.87
CA ILE A 57 -11.59 -12.22 -4.87
C ILE A 57 -11.94 -13.47 -4.08
N VAL A 58 -12.05 -13.34 -2.76
CA VAL A 58 -12.40 -14.43 -1.86
C VAL A 58 -13.68 -14.03 -1.14
N ARG A 59 -14.79 -14.74 -1.37
CA ARG A 59 -16.12 -14.40 -0.85
C ARG A 59 -16.71 -15.53 -0.04
N ASN A 60 -17.20 -15.24 1.16
CA ASN A 60 -17.90 -16.21 1.99
C ASN A 60 -19.24 -16.63 1.38
N MET A 61 -19.53 -17.93 1.35
CA MET A 61 -20.75 -18.45 0.71
C MET A 61 -22.03 -18.17 1.51
N GLN A 62 -21.97 -18.19 2.85
CA GLN A 62 -23.15 -17.92 3.68
C GLN A 62 -23.55 -16.45 3.65
N TYR A 63 -22.60 -15.55 3.94
CA TYR A 63 -22.89 -14.14 4.20
C TYR A 63 -22.60 -13.21 3.01
N GLN A 64 -22.05 -13.74 1.92
CA GLN A 64 -21.70 -12.97 0.72
C GLN A 64 -20.78 -11.77 1.02
N ARG A 65 -19.92 -11.91 2.04
CA ARG A 65 -18.90 -10.93 2.44
C ARG A 65 -17.54 -11.31 1.87
N TYR A 66 -16.71 -10.32 1.57
CA TYR A 66 -15.38 -10.49 1.04
C TYR A 66 -14.35 -10.62 2.16
N PHE A 67 -13.45 -11.60 2.01
CA PHE A 67 -12.28 -11.78 2.85
C PHE A 67 -11.37 -10.57 2.66
N SER A 68 -11.12 -9.80 3.72
CA SER A 68 -10.48 -8.49 3.64
C SER A 68 -9.56 -8.25 4.83
N THR A 69 -8.74 -7.21 4.75
CA THR A 69 -7.86 -6.75 5.82
C THR A 69 -7.74 -5.23 5.77
N GLU A 70 -7.13 -4.63 6.80
CA GLU A 70 -6.78 -3.22 6.77
C GLU A 70 -5.87 -2.89 5.58
N MET A 71 -5.96 -1.66 5.03
CA MET A 71 -5.13 -1.21 3.89
C MET A 71 -3.61 -1.27 4.14
N CYS A 72 -3.18 -1.34 5.40
CA CYS A 72 -1.79 -1.46 5.82
C CYS A 72 -1.73 -2.53 6.92
N PRO A 73 -1.88 -3.81 6.55
CA PRO A 73 -1.99 -4.87 7.52
C PRO A 73 -0.68 -4.97 8.31
N LYS A 74 -0.80 -4.96 9.63
CA LYS A 74 0.34 -5.24 10.51
C LYS A 74 0.59 -6.75 10.54
N PRO A 75 1.83 -7.20 10.87
CA PRO A 75 2.05 -8.59 11.23
C PRO A 75 1.05 -9.01 12.31
N ASN A 76 0.43 -10.18 12.14
CA ASN A 76 -0.65 -10.69 13.00
C ASN A 76 -1.91 -9.80 13.05
N GLY A 77 -2.10 -8.92 12.06
CA GLY A 77 -3.32 -8.15 11.88
C GLY A 77 -4.52 -9.05 11.62
N ALA A 78 -5.69 -8.60 12.05
CA ALA A 78 -6.93 -9.32 11.84
C ALA A 78 -7.34 -9.30 10.35
N VAL A 79 -7.88 -10.41 9.91
CA VAL A 79 -8.61 -10.52 8.64
C VAL A 79 -10.10 -10.58 8.98
N PHE A 80 -10.92 -9.90 8.21
CA PHE A 80 -12.34 -9.73 8.48
C PHE A 80 -13.20 -9.81 7.22
N GLY A 81 -14.50 -10.01 7.41
CA GLY A 81 -15.51 -9.90 6.36
C GLY A 81 -15.84 -8.44 6.04
N ALA A 82 -15.80 -8.07 4.76
CA ALA A 82 -16.16 -6.73 4.28
C ALA A 82 -17.25 -6.79 3.20
N SER A 83 -17.96 -5.68 3.01
CA SER A 83 -18.92 -5.50 1.90
C SER A 83 -18.23 -5.16 0.58
N ALA A 84 -17.09 -4.49 0.64
CA ALA A 84 -16.31 -4.09 -0.53
C ALA A 84 -15.40 -5.22 -1.00
N HIS A 85 -15.16 -5.27 -2.32
CA HIS A 85 -14.24 -6.24 -2.91
C HIS A 85 -12.82 -5.99 -2.39
N TYR A 86 -12.12 -7.09 -2.15
CA TYR A 86 -10.73 -7.07 -1.75
C TYR A 86 -9.96 -8.10 -2.57
N TRP A 87 -8.82 -7.68 -3.12
CA TRP A 87 -8.02 -8.52 -4.00
C TRP A 87 -6.87 -9.16 -3.22
N TRP A 88 -6.66 -10.46 -3.43
CA TRP A 88 -5.57 -11.25 -2.87
C TRP A 88 -4.69 -11.81 -3.99
N ASN A 89 -3.39 -11.92 -3.74
CA ASN A 89 -2.53 -12.80 -4.53
C ASN A 89 -2.52 -14.16 -3.84
N ILE A 90 -2.70 -15.25 -4.59
CA ILE A 90 -2.63 -16.61 -4.07
C ILE A 90 -1.52 -17.33 -4.82
N ASP A 91 -0.43 -17.60 -4.11
CA ASP A 91 0.77 -18.22 -4.67
C ASP A 91 0.93 -19.63 -4.08
N ALA A 92 1.23 -20.62 -4.92
CA ALA A 92 1.57 -21.95 -4.45
C ALA A 92 2.87 -21.91 -3.63
N ASP A 93 2.90 -22.65 -2.53
CA ASP A 93 4.13 -22.84 -1.77
C ASP A 93 5.09 -23.70 -2.58
N THR A 94 6.38 -23.40 -2.51
CA THR A 94 7.41 -24.15 -3.24
C THR A 94 7.65 -25.55 -2.66
N LEU A 95 7.23 -25.77 -1.41
CA LEU A 95 7.53 -26.99 -0.68
C LEU A 95 6.44 -28.06 -0.80
N ASP A 96 5.20 -27.67 -1.09
CA ASP A 96 4.04 -28.56 -1.12
C ASP A 96 3.03 -28.07 -2.18
N GLN A 97 2.58 -28.97 -3.04
CA GLN A 97 1.72 -28.65 -4.19
C GLN A 97 0.31 -28.21 -3.77
N ASP A 98 -0.12 -28.56 -2.56
CA ASP A 98 -1.45 -28.27 -2.02
C ASP A 98 -1.45 -27.15 -0.97
N VAL A 99 -0.30 -26.52 -0.73
CA VAL A 99 -0.18 -25.38 0.19
C VAL A 99 -0.10 -24.09 -0.59
N TYR A 100 -0.87 -23.10 -0.17
CA TYR A 100 -0.92 -21.79 -0.82
C TYR A 100 -0.75 -20.67 0.21
N ARG A 101 -0.14 -19.56 -0.22
CA ARG A 101 0.01 -18.34 0.58
C ARG A 101 -0.95 -17.27 0.06
N LEU A 102 -1.81 -16.77 0.94
CA LEU A 102 -2.68 -15.63 0.66
C LEU A 102 -1.92 -14.36 0.98
N ASN A 103 -1.48 -13.67 -0.06
CA ASN A 103 -0.67 -12.47 0.02
C ASN A 103 -1.54 -11.23 -0.23
N HIS A 104 -1.41 -10.24 0.65
CA HIS A 104 -2.02 -8.93 0.49
C HIS A 104 -1.39 -8.20 -0.71
N ILE A 105 -2.22 -7.72 -1.65
CA ILE A 105 -1.73 -7.12 -2.91
C ILE A 105 -0.99 -5.80 -2.68
N HIS A 106 -1.30 -5.07 -1.60
CA HIS A 106 -0.70 -3.77 -1.34
C HIS A 106 0.48 -3.81 -0.37
N GLN A 107 1.36 -4.81 -0.46
CA GLN A 107 2.78 -4.52 -0.17
C GLN A 107 3.28 -3.55 -1.25
N CYS A 108 2.81 -2.30 -1.24
CA CYS A 108 3.40 -1.22 -2.04
C CYS A 108 4.81 -1.03 -1.50
N SER A 109 5.79 -1.68 -2.13
CA SER A 109 7.18 -1.45 -1.81
C SER A 109 7.61 -0.18 -2.55
N ILE A 110 7.70 0.93 -1.83
CA ILE A 110 8.49 2.06 -2.31
C ILE A 110 9.93 1.70 -2.00
N LYS A 111 10.72 1.48 -3.05
CA LYS A 111 12.03 0.82 -2.89
C LYS A 111 13.15 1.79 -2.60
N ILE A 112 13.06 3.02 -3.11
CA ILE A 112 14.16 3.98 -3.04
C ILE A 112 13.60 5.40 -3.00
N PHE A 113 14.01 6.20 -2.02
CA PHE A 113 13.89 7.67 -2.05
C PHE A 113 15.27 8.27 -2.34
N ARG A 114 15.35 9.19 -3.30
CA ARG A 114 16.58 9.89 -3.71
C ARG A 114 16.39 11.39 -3.59
N LEU A 115 17.35 12.11 -3.03
CA LEU A 115 17.43 13.57 -3.16
C LEU A 115 18.21 13.91 -4.41
N MET A 116 17.70 14.86 -5.20
CA MET A 116 18.33 15.32 -6.42
C MET A 116 18.84 16.75 -6.21
N THR A 117 20.14 16.95 -6.42
CA THR A 117 20.77 18.27 -6.52
C THR A 117 20.91 18.65 -7.99
N ASP A 118 19.81 18.68 -8.75
CA ASP A 118 19.87 19.06 -10.18
C ASP A 118 19.72 20.59 -10.33
N PRO A 119 20.75 21.31 -10.82
CA PRO A 119 20.68 22.76 -11.04
C PRO A 119 19.75 23.18 -12.19
N HIS A 120 19.32 22.25 -13.05
CA HIS A 120 18.41 22.51 -14.18
C HIS A 120 16.94 22.22 -13.87
N TRP A 121 16.63 21.71 -12.67
CA TRP A 121 15.25 21.55 -12.25
C TRP A 121 14.59 22.93 -12.08
N ARG A 122 13.69 23.29 -13.00
CA ARG A 122 13.00 24.57 -12.97
C ARG A 122 12.14 24.65 -11.71
N TRP A 123 12.55 25.52 -10.80
CA TRP A 123 11.85 25.91 -9.58
C TRP A 123 10.42 26.35 -9.90
N ASN A 124 9.46 25.43 -9.85
CA ASN A 124 8.11 25.80 -9.46
C ASN A 124 8.22 26.20 -8.00
N ARG A 125 8.28 27.52 -7.76
CA ARG A 125 8.48 28.10 -6.44
C ARG A 125 7.45 27.51 -5.49
N CYS A 126 7.88 26.88 -4.40
CA CYS A 126 7.10 26.96 -3.19
C CYS A 126 6.90 28.46 -2.94
N ASN A 127 5.65 28.93 -2.93
CA ASN A 127 5.31 30.37 -2.90
C ASN A 127 5.76 31.09 -1.60
N SER A 128 6.58 30.46 -0.77
CA SER A 128 7.16 31.02 0.44
C SER A 128 8.62 31.39 0.16
N PRO A 129 8.96 32.69 0.05
CA PRO A 129 10.29 33.16 -0.33
C PRO A 129 11.42 32.79 0.65
N ASN A 130 11.12 32.15 1.78
CA ASN A 130 12.07 31.86 2.86
C ASN A 130 12.20 30.36 3.18
N LYS A 131 11.69 29.45 2.34
CA LYS A 131 11.83 28.01 2.59
C LYS A 131 12.88 27.41 1.67
N GLU A 132 13.89 26.79 2.27
CA GLU A 132 14.80 25.92 1.53
C GLU A 132 14.03 24.69 1.05
N THR A 133 14.19 24.35 -0.22
CA THR A 133 13.55 23.19 -0.82
C THR A 133 14.55 22.24 -1.43
N ILE A 134 14.29 20.95 -1.30
CA ILE A 134 15.11 19.88 -1.85
C ILE A 134 14.26 19.03 -2.79
N ALA A 135 14.69 18.85 -4.03
CA ALA A 135 14.00 17.95 -4.96
C ALA A 135 14.20 16.49 -4.53
N GLY A 136 13.13 15.70 -4.59
CA GLY A 136 13.12 14.31 -4.22
C GLY A 136 12.48 13.44 -5.29
N GLN A 137 12.93 12.19 -5.37
CA GLN A 137 12.37 11.19 -6.28
C GLN A 137 12.19 9.86 -5.56
N LEU A 138 10.98 9.31 -5.65
CA LEU A 138 10.58 8.05 -5.07
C LEU A 138 10.37 7.02 -6.17
N ASP A 139 11.03 5.87 -6.05
CA ASP A 139 10.72 4.67 -6.82
C ASP A 139 9.58 3.92 -6.14
N TRP A 140 8.36 4.20 -6.58
CA TRP A 140 7.12 3.62 -6.08
C TRP A 140 6.67 2.48 -6.99
N ARG A 141 6.95 1.25 -6.56
CA ARG A 141 6.59 0.04 -7.29
C ARG A 141 5.27 -0.55 -6.78
N ASP A 142 4.76 -1.51 -7.54
CA ASP A 142 3.60 -2.32 -7.16
C ASP A 142 2.27 -1.54 -7.04
N LEU A 143 2.20 -0.35 -7.63
CA LEU A 143 0.92 0.34 -7.84
C LEU A 143 0.19 -0.22 -9.07
N PRO A 144 -1.16 -0.26 -9.05
CA PRO A 144 -1.93 -0.59 -10.24
C PRO A 144 -1.54 0.30 -11.42
N ARG A 145 -1.23 -0.30 -12.57
CA ARG A 145 -0.89 0.42 -13.81
C ARG A 145 -2.10 1.16 -14.38
N ASN A 146 -1.87 2.23 -15.13
CA ASN A 146 -2.88 3.09 -15.73
C ASN A 146 -3.77 3.85 -14.73
N TYR A 147 -3.21 4.21 -13.58
CA TYR A 147 -3.86 5.09 -12.60
C TYR A 147 -3.09 6.39 -12.41
N VAL A 148 -3.77 7.37 -11.83
CA VAL A 148 -3.20 8.61 -11.34
C VAL A 148 -3.39 8.67 -9.84
N LEU A 149 -2.30 8.96 -9.13
CA LEU A 149 -2.29 9.31 -7.72
C LEU A 149 -2.01 10.80 -7.62
N GLN A 150 -2.93 11.55 -7.04
CA GLN A 150 -2.81 13.00 -6.88
C GLN A 150 -2.82 13.33 -5.39
N PHE A 151 -1.98 14.27 -4.98
CA PHE A 151 -1.87 14.75 -3.60
C PHE A 151 -2.29 16.22 -3.55
N PRO A 152 -3.55 16.54 -3.23
CA PRO A 152 -4.05 17.93 -3.23
C PRO A 152 -3.42 18.82 -2.15
N GLN A 153 -2.73 18.22 -1.17
CA GLN A 153 -2.12 18.90 -0.03
C GLN A 153 -0.71 18.40 0.19
N HIS A 154 0.07 19.17 0.95
CA HIS A 154 1.38 18.71 1.41
C HIS A 154 1.23 17.48 2.31
N PHE A 155 2.22 16.60 2.25
CA PHE A 155 2.33 15.43 3.11
C PHE A 155 3.57 15.53 3.99
N SER A 156 3.56 14.82 5.12
CA SER A 156 4.65 14.91 6.09
C SER A 156 5.69 13.84 5.83
N VAL A 157 6.97 14.21 5.95
CA VAL A 157 8.08 13.27 6.06
C VAL A 157 8.43 13.14 7.53
N ILE A 158 8.33 11.94 8.07
CA ILE A 158 8.51 11.65 9.48
C ILE A 158 9.75 10.77 9.63
N SER A 159 10.65 11.13 10.54
CA SER A 159 11.79 10.30 10.95
C SER A 159 11.81 10.22 12.47
N LEU A 160 12.02 9.02 13.02
CA LEU A 160 12.04 8.77 14.47
C LEU A 160 10.81 9.33 15.23
N GLY A 161 9.65 9.36 14.57
CA GLY A 161 8.40 9.88 15.15
C GLY A 161 8.23 11.40 15.06
N GLU A 162 9.20 12.14 14.52
CA GLU A 162 9.15 13.59 14.36
C GLU A 162 9.01 14.00 12.89
N VAL A 163 8.27 15.08 12.62
CA VAL A 163 8.15 15.64 11.27
C VAL A 163 9.43 16.40 10.92
N VAL A 164 10.18 15.90 9.94
CA VAL A 164 11.46 16.48 9.50
C VAL A 164 11.30 17.40 8.29
N ALA A 165 10.30 17.15 7.45
CA ALA A 165 9.97 18.00 6.31
C ALA A 165 8.48 17.92 5.96
N GLU A 166 7.99 18.94 5.28
CA GLU A 166 6.78 18.84 4.46
C GLU A 166 7.19 18.48 3.03
N ALA A 167 6.35 17.77 2.31
CA ALA A 167 6.62 17.36 0.94
C ALA A 167 5.41 17.69 0.05
N GLU A 168 5.71 18.15 -1.16
CA GLU A 168 4.72 18.49 -2.17
C GLU A 168 4.98 17.64 -3.42
N ALA A 169 3.92 17.01 -3.95
CA ALA A 169 4.00 16.24 -5.19
C ALA A 169 4.21 17.17 -6.38
N ASP A 170 5.09 16.79 -7.32
CA ASP A 170 5.21 17.49 -8.60
C ASP A 170 4.06 17.09 -9.54
N GLY A 171 2.89 17.70 -9.31
CA GLY A 171 1.69 17.47 -10.10
C GLY A 171 1.05 16.09 -9.89
N GLU A 172 0.54 15.51 -10.98
CA GLU A 172 -0.11 14.20 -10.99
C GLU A 172 0.91 13.05 -11.14
N PHE A 173 0.90 12.10 -10.20
CA PHE A 173 1.74 10.91 -10.31
C PHE A 173 1.02 9.81 -11.11
N LYS A 174 1.46 9.60 -12.34
CA LYS A 174 0.99 8.50 -13.19
C LYS A 174 1.69 7.21 -12.76
N THR A 175 0.94 6.22 -12.30
CA THR A 175 1.51 4.97 -11.73
C THR A 175 2.38 4.18 -12.71
N ASN A 176 2.21 4.39 -14.01
CA ASN A 176 3.04 3.80 -15.05
C ASN A 176 4.50 4.28 -15.03
N SER A 177 4.77 5.51 -14.56
CA SER A 177 6.17 5.99 -14.51
C SER A 177 6.96 5.28 -13.42
N GLN A 178 6.29 4.77 -12.37
CA GLN A 178 6.87 4.25 -11.11
C GLN A 178 7.72 5.28 -10.35
N MET A 179 8.16 6.34 -11.00
CA MET A 179 8.93 7.42 -10.44
C MET A 179 7.98 8.55 -10.02
N PHE A 180 7.82 8.69 -8.71
CA PHE A 180 7.08 9.78 -8.10
C PHE A 180 8.05 10.91 -7.73
N ARG A 181 7.83 12.10 -8.28
CA ARG A 181 8.66 13.28 -8.03
C ARG A 181 7.99 14.17 -7.00
N LEU A 182 8.79 14.73 -6.10
CA LEU A 182 8.30 15.62 -5.06
C LEU A 182 9.34 16.68 -4.72
N THR A 183 8.89 17.72 -4.02
CA THR A 183 9.72 18.76 -3.45
C THR A 183 9.59 18.71 -1.94
N LEU A 184 10.69 18.53 -1.22
CA LEU A 184 10.74 18.65 0.23
C LEU A 184 10.87 20.12 0.60
N CYS A 185 9.94 20.63 1.39
CA CYS A 185 10.01 21.89 2.09
C CYS A 185 10.62 21.66 3.47
N VAL A 186 11.89 22.01 3.60
CA VAL A 186 12.63 21.83 4.85
C VAL A 186 12.27 22.94 5.82
N LYS A 187 12.10 22.59 7.10
CA LYS A 187 12.07 23.55 8.20
C LYS A 187 13.36 23.39 8.99
N ASP A 188 14.06 24.49 9.27
CA ASP A 188 15.24 24.47 10.13
C ASP A 188 14.82 24.12 11.57
N THR A 189 14.85 22.83 11.87
CA THR A 189 14.45 22.23 13.14
C THR A 189 15.55 21.28 13.59
N SER A 190 15.65 21.04 14.91
CA SER A 190 16.57 20.03 15.45
C SER A 190 16.31 18.64 14.86
N ALA A 191 15.04 18.30 14.62
CA ALA A 191 14.64 17.06 13.98
C ALA A 191 15.20 16.93 12.56
N PHE A 192 15.07 17.98 11.73
CA PHE A 192 15.65 17.97 10.38
C PHE A 192 17.18 17.88 10.40
N ARG A 193 17.87 18.60 11.29
CA ARG A 193 19.33 18.53 11.41
C ARG A 193 19.80 17.12 11.78
N THR A 194 19.10 16.47 12.70
CA THR A 194 19.36 15.08 13.09
C THR A 194 19.15 14.14 11.91
N PHE A 195 18.03 14.29 11.19
CA PHE A 195 17.74 13.52 9.98
C PHE A 195 18.80 13.73 8.88
N ALA A 196 19.19 14.97 8.60
CA ALA A 196 20.21 15.29 7.62
C ALA A 196 21.57 14.68 8.02
N SER A 197 21.90 14.70 9.31
CA SER A 197 23.10 14.04 9.83
C SER A 197 23.03 12.52 9.61
N SER A 198 21.91 11.87 9.94
CA SER A 198 21.71 10.44 9.69
C SER A 198 21.85 10.11 8.20
N VAL A 199 21.25 10.90 7.32
CA VAL A 199 21.36 10.70 5.86
C VAL A 199 22.81 10.76 5.35
N LEU A 200 23.67 11.54 6.03
CA LEU A 200 25.08 11.67 5.68
C LEU A 200 25.97 10.54 6.23
N HIS A 201 25.57 9.89 7.32
CA HIS A 201 26.40 8.92 8.05
C HIS A 201 25.92 7.48 7.90
N ASP A 202 24.62 7.28 7.68
CA ASP A 202 23.98 5.97 7.63
C ASP A 202 23.71 5.57 6.17
N ASP A 203 23.95 4.29 5.84
CA ASP A 203 23.64 3.74 4.52
C ASP A 203 22.13 3.74 4.22
N GLU A 204 21.33 3.58 5.28
CA GLU A 204 19.88 3.43 5.21
C GLU A 204 19.19 4.19 6.35
N VAL A 205 18.37 5.19 6.02
CA VAL A 205 17.56 5.94 7.00
C VAL A 205 16.08 5.65 6.79
N GLN A 206 15.42 5.09 7.79
CA GLN A 206 13.98 4.86 7.72
C GLN A 206 13.20 6.16 7.86
N VAL A 207 12.26 6.41 6.95
CA VAL A 207 11.33 7.53 7.03
C VAL A 207 9.91 7.07 6.73
N THR A 208 8.91 7.76 7.25
CA THR A 208 7.50 7.52 6.93
C THR A 208 6.96 8.73 6.17
N LEU A 209 6.40 8.50 4.98
CA LEU A 209 5.57 9.49 4.31
C LEU A 209 4.14 9.37 4.82
N GLN A 210 3.59 10.45 5.35
CA GLN A 210 2.22 10.52 5.82
C GLN A 210 1.39 11.43 4.90
N PHE A 211 0.59 10.80 4.05
CA PHE A 211 -0.35 11.48 3.16
C PHE A 211 -1.68 11.73 3.89
N HIS A 212 -2.04 12.99 4.10
CA HIS A 212 -3.29 13.36 4.77
C HIS A 212 -4.50 13.28 3.85
N THR A 213 -4.30 13.69 2.60
CA THR A 213 -5.31 13.61 1.55
C THR A 213 -4.69 13.18 0.23
N PHE A 214 -5.42 12.35 -0.51
CA PHE A 214 -5.04 11.95 -1.86
C PHE A 214 -6.26 11.60 -2.70
N ARG A 215 -6.08 11.56 -4.02
CA ARG A 215 -7.04 11.01 -4.98
C ARG A 215 -6.37 9.88 -5.74
N PHE A 216 -7.14 8.85 -6.06
CA PHE A 216 -6.67 7.71 -6.84
C PHE A 216 -7.74 7.32 -7.86
N TYR A 217 -7.43 7.48 -9.14
CA TYR A 217 -8.40 7.30 -10.23
C TYR A 217 -7.74 6.79 -11.52
N PRO A 218 -8.50 6.17 -12.44
CA PRO A 218 -7.97 5.75 -13.75
C PRO A 218 -7.37 6.91 -14.53
N ALA A 219 -6.22 6.66 -15.19
CA ALA A 219 -5.54 7.67 -15.98
C ALA A 219 -6.34 8.07 -17.22
N ASP A 220 -6.96 7.10 -17.89
CA ASP A 220 -7.85 7.30 -19.02
C ASP A 220 -9.15 7.99 -18.56
N PRO A 221 -9.49 9.19 -19.11
CA PRO A 221 -10.76 9.85 -18.82
C PRO A 221 -12.01 9.00 -19.08
N GLY A 222 -11.97 8.09 -20.07
CA GLY A 222 -13.10 7.22 -20.41
C GLY A 222 -13.42 6.18 -19.34
N ASP A 223 -12.44 5.79 -18.55
CA ASP A 223 -12.57 4.80 -17.47
C ASP A 223 -12.90 5.42 -16.11
N ARG A 224 -12.94 6.76 -16.02
CA ARG A 224 -13.15 7.45 -14.73
C ARG A 224 -14.59 7.25 -14.26
N PRO A 225 -14.80 6.72 -13.04
CA PRO A 225 -16.14 6.62 -12.48
C PRO A 225 -16.70 8.02 -12.19
N SER A 226 -18.02 8.14 -11.98
CA SER A 226 -18.67 9.44 -11.73
C SER A 226 -18.16 10.17 -10.48
N ASP A 227 -17.59 9.44 -9.53
CA ASP A 227 -17.02 9.91 -8.27
C ASP A 227 -15.47 9.94 -8.27
N TRP A 228 -14.83 9.95 -9.45
CA TRP A 228 -13.37 9.93 -9.58
C TRP A 228 -12.65 11.07 -8.82
N ASN A 229 -13.36 12.17 -8.52
CA ASN A 229 -12.86 13.31 -7.77
C ASN A 229 -12.88 13.10 -6.24
N TYR A 230 -13.26 11.91 -5.75
CA TYR A 230 -13.27 11.55 -4.34
C TYR A 230 -11.89 11.77 -3.71
N VAL A 231 -11.87 12.47 -2.57
CA VAL A 231 -10.66 12.74 -1.80
C VAL A 231 -10.66 11.83 -0.59
N TYR A 232 -9.71 10.90 -0.56
CA TYR A 232 -9.43 10.08 0.60
C TYR A 232 -8.86 10.98 1.70
N ARG A 233 -9.44 10.95 2.90
CA ARG A 233 -9.04 11.80 4.04
C ARG A 233 -8.44 11.03 5.21
N LYS A 234 -8.42 9.70 5.15
CA LYS A 234 -7.77 8.89 6.16
C LYS A 234 -6.26 8.98 5.95
N PRO A 235 -5.45 9.29 6.98
CA PRO A 235 -4.00 9.32 6.84
C PRO A 235 -3.47 8.01 6.28
N TRP A 236 -2.65 8.11 5.24
CA TRP A 236 -1.99 6.97 4.62
C TRP A 236 -0.50 7.07 4.85
N ASN A 237 0.02 6.13 5.63
CA ASN A 237 1.44 6.07 5.99
C ASN A 237 2.16 5.10 5.05
N LYS A 238 3.34 5.51 4.57
CA LYS A 238 4.26 4.66 3.82
C LYS A 238 5.65 4.74 4.41
N ASP A 239 6.08 3.63 4.99
CA ASP A 239 7.44 3.47 5.48
C ASP A 239 8.39 3.22 4.31
N LEU A 240 9.47 3.98 4.30
CA LEU A 240 10.49 4.04 3.28
C LEU A 240 11.84 3.84 3.92
N VAL A 241 12.78 3.37 3.10
CA VAL A 241 14.20 3.44 3.40
C VAL A 241 14.85 4.42 2.44
N PHE A 242 15.41 5.48 3.01
CA PHE A 242 16.27 6.42 2.32
C PHE A 242 17.64 5.77 2.13
N LYS A 243 18.12 5.63 0.89
CA LYS A 243 19.43 5.02 0.58
C LYS A 243 20.41 6.11 0.16
N GLY A 244 20.89 6.90 1.14
CA GLY A 244 21.92 7.93 0.96
C GLY A 244 21.64 9.04 -0.06
N MET A 245 22.50 10.06 -0.09
CA MET A 245 22.52 11.04 -1.17
C MET A 245 23.34 10.51 -2.35
N LEU A 246 22.69 10.27 -3.47
CA LEU A 246 23.41 10.07 -4.73
C LEU A 246 23.79 11.45 -5.29
N LEU A 247 25.04 11.85 -5.05
CA LEU A 247 25.66 12.91 -5.84
C LEU A 247 25.78 12.40 -7.28
N LEU A 248 24.83 12.78 -8.13
CA LEU A 248 24.96 12.62 -9.56
C LEU A 248 26.02 13.61 -10.03
N TYR A 249 27.28 13.17 -10.10
CA TYR A 249 28.30 13.86 -10.88
C TYR A 249 27.90 13.73 -12.36
N LEU A 250 27.40 14.83 -12.93
CA LEU A 250 27.21 15.00 -14.37
C LEU A 250 28.55 15.29 -15.06
#